data_AF-A0A520D923-F1
#
_entry.id   AF-A0A520D923-F1
#
_cell.length_a   1.000
_cell.length_b   1.000
_cell.length_c   1.000
_cell.angle_alpha   90.00
_cell.angle_beta   90.00
_cell.angle_gamma   90.00
#
_symmetry.space_group_name_H-M   'P 1'
#
loop_
_entity.id
_entity.type
_entity.pdbx_description
1 polymer ?
#
loop_
_entity_poly.entity_id
_entity_poly.type
_entity_poly.pdbx_seq_one_letter_code
_entity_poly.pdbx_strand_id
1 'polypeptide(L)'
;MDKLGGENTSGLIRYRDFSIGLNLIKEQPLFGHGLFESNYLLSKSYVNYIEAQLFSADFLDVSGDLAGGFTNGLLGVFCWYGIPMGLLLYIFLYKNALVNGTPYGRITFFLILILTFVSEPITFTSFFLIFPLSHIIFKDFRITQIKSPISINKYNLNQ
;
A
#
# COMPACT_ATOMS: atom_id res chain seq x y z
N MET A 1 -0.08 28.48 -21.24
CA MET A 1 -1.16 28.48 -20.24
C MET A 1 -2.28 27.68 -20.90
N ASP A 2 -2.44 26.39 -20.59
CA ASP A 2 -3.23 25.92 -19.45
C ASP A 2 -2.70 24.61 -18.86
N LYS A 3 -2.10 24.69 -17.68
CA LYS A 3 -2.14 23.60 -16.68
C LYS A 3 -3.04 24.00 -15.50
N LEU A 4 -3.76 25.11 -15.65
CA LEU A 4 -4.73 25.65 -14.69
C LEU A 4 -6.18 25.55 -15.22
N GLY A 5 -6.38 25.39 -16.53
CA GLY A 5 -7.66 25.03 -17.16
C GLY A 5 -7.89 23.53 -17.38
N GLY A 6 -6.98 22.67 -16.90
CA GLY A 6 -7.26 21.23 -16.86
C GLY A 6 -8.29 20.97 -15.78
N GLU A 7 -9.46 20.49 -16.15
CA GLU A 7 -10.44 19.95 -15.20
C GLU A 7 -9.72 19.08 -14.17
N ASN A 8 -10.21 19.07 -12.93
CA ASN A 8 -9.58 18.42 -11.77
C ASN A 8 -9.60 16.88 -11.86
N THR A 9 -9.41 16.32 -13.06
CA THR A 9 -9.52 14.92 -13.45
C THR A 9 -8.65 14.02 -12.59
N SER A 10 -7.42 14.41 -12.26
CA SER A 10 -6.55 13.61 -11.40
C SER A 10 -7.06 13.51 -9.96
N GLY A 11 -7.63 14.61 -9.42
CA GLY A 11 -8.30 14.61 -8.12
C GLY A 11 -9.58 13.77 -8.13
N LEU A 12 -10.37 13.89 -9.20
CA LEU A 12 -11.60 13.11 -9.38
C LEU A 12 -11.33 11.60 -9.50
N ILE A 13 -10.27 11.19 -10.21
CA ILE A 13 -9.85 9.79 -10.28
C ILE A 13 -9.47 9.25 -8.90
N ARG A 14 -8.73 10.03 -8.09
CA ARG A 14 -8.37 9.63 -6.72
C ARG A 14 -9.60 9.51 -5.82
N TYR A 15 -10.56 10.42 -5.97
CA TYR A 15 -11.83 10.37 -5.24
C TYR A 15 -12.72 9.20 -5.67
N ARG A 16 -12.74 8.88 -6.97
CA ARG A 16 -13.37 7.67 -7.53
C ARG A 16 -12.77 6.43 -6.87
N ASP A 17 -11.45 6.28 -6.91
CA ASP A 17 -10.76 5.11 -6.32
C ASP A 17 -10.99 5.01 -4.82
N PHE A 18 -11.04 6.14 -4.11
CA PHE A 18 -11.39 6.18 -2.70
C PHE A 18 -12.80 5.64 -2.45
N SER A 19 -13.78 6.13 -3.22
CA SER A 19 -15.19 5.76 -3.09
C SER A 19 -15.43 4.29 -3.45
N ILE A 20 -14.81 3.80 -4.53
CA ILE A 20 -14.85 2.38 -4.93
C ILE A 20 -14.20 1.52 -3.83
N GLY A 21 -13.01 1.90 -3.36
CA GLY A 21 -12.27 1.15 -2.35
C GLY A 21 -13.04 1.02 -1.03
N LEU A 22 -13.71 2.09 -0.58
CA LEU A 22 -14.56 2.02 0.61
C LEU A 22 -15.74 1.05 0.44
N ASN A 23 -16.38 1.01 -0.72
CA ASN A 23 -17.47 0.08 -0.98
C ASN A 23 -16.96 -1.37 -0.99
N LEU A 24 -15.84 -1.64 -1.66
CA LEU A 24 -15.20 -2.96 -1.65
C LEU A 24 -14.86 -3.43 -0.23
N ILE A 25 -14.24 -2.57 0.58
CA ILE A 25 -13.88 -2.91 1.97
C ILE A 25 -15.14 -3.20 2.79
N LYS A 26 -16.24 -2.46 2.58
CA LYS A 26 -17.51 -2.72 3.27
C LYS A 26 -18.15 -4.06 2.86
N GLU A 27 -18.00 -4.47 1.59
CA GLU A 27 -18.52 -5.75 1.11
C GLU A 27 -17.79 -6.95 1.74
N GLN A 28 -16.46 -6.92 1.81
CA GLN A 28 -15.65 -8.02 2.36
C GLN A 28 -14.55 -7.50 3.29
N PRO A 29 -14.90 -7.02 4.50
CA PRO A 29 -13.95 -6.33 5.37
C PRO A 29 -12.88 -7.24 5.97
N LEU A 30 -13.17 -8.53 6.16
CA LEU A 30 -12.28 -9.45 6.86
C LEU A 30 -11.24 -10.09 5.94
N PHE A 31 -11.66 -10.52 4.74
CA PHE A 31 -10.81 -11.31 3.84
C PHE A 31 -10.43 -10.57 2.56
N GLY A 32 -11.10 -9.44 2.26
CA GLY A 32 -10.96 -8.78 0.98
C GLY A 32 -11.50 -9.64 -0.16
N HIS A 33 -11.32 -9.15 -1.39
CA HIS A 33 -11.83 -9.73 -2.62
C HIS A 33 -10.78 -10.56 -3.39
N GLY A 34 -9.57 -10.69 -2.83
CA GLY A 34 -8.41 -11.18 -3.58
C GLY A 34 -7.93 -10.17 -4.62
N LEU A 35 -6.92 -10.56 -5.39
CA LEU A 35 -6.43 -9.74 -6.51
C LEU A 35 -7.48 -9.73 -7.61
N PHE A 36 -7.83 -8.55 -8.09
CA PHE A 36 -8.87 -8.36 -9.10
C PHE A 36 -8.39 -7.47 -10.24
N GLU A 37 -8.97 -7.71 -11.42
CA GLU A 37 -8.75 -6.89 -12.62
C GLU A 37 -9.88 -5.87 -12.81
N SER A 38 -9.72 -4.92 -13.74
CA SER A 38 -10.73 -3.90 -14.03
C SER A 38 -12.11 -4.49 -14.36
N ASN A 39 -12.16 -5.64 -15.04
CA ASN A 39 -13.42 -6.33 -15.38
C ASN A 39 -14.23 -6.73 -14.13
N TYR A 40 -13.55 -7.10 -13.03
CA TYR A 40 -14.23 -7.38 -11.77
C TYR A 40 -14.89 -6.13 -11.19
N LEU A 41 -14.21 -4.99 -11.26
CA LEU A 41 -14.76 -3.72 -10.80
C LEU A 41 -15.96 -3.29 -11.64
N LEU A 42 -15.89 -3.45 -12.97
CA LEU A 42 -17.01 -3.15 -13.87
C LEU A 42 -18.25 -4.03 -13.61
N SER A 43 -18.08 -5.22 -13.02
CA SER A 43 -19.20 -6.06 -12.60
C SER A 43 -19.98 -5.50 -11.40
N LYS A 44 -19.43 -4.50 -10.69
CA LYS A 44 -20.02 -3.91 -9.50
C LYS A 44 -20.93 -2.75 -9.87
N SER A 45 -22.22 -2.86 -9.55
CA SER A 45 -23.21 -1.83 -9.89
C SER A 45 -22.90 -0.43 -9.34
N TYR A 46 -22.25 -0.33 -8.18
CA TYR A 46 -21.86 0.96 -7.60
C TYR A 46 -20.69 1.63 -8.31
N VAL A 47 -19.85 0.89 -9.06
CA VAL A 47 -18.73 1.49 -9.79
C VAL A 47 -19.27 2.41 -10.89
N ASN A 48 -20.18 1.90 -11.71
CA ASN A 48 -20.82 2.69 -12.78
C ASN A 48 -21.59 3.89 -12.22
N TYR A 49 -22.26 3.72 -11.06
CA TYR A 49 -22.94 4.82 -10.39
C TYR A 49 -21.95 5.92 -9.93
N ILE A 50 -20.82 5.54 -9.33
CA ILE A 50 -19.78 6.48 -8.89
C ILE A 50 -19.17 7.20 -10.10
N GLU A 51 -18.86 6.49 -11.18
CA GLU A 51 -18.27 7.10 -12.39
C GLU A 51 -19.25 8.08 -13.06
N ALA A 52 -20.53 7.72 -13.20
CA ALA A 52 -21.54 8.60 -13.77
C ALA A 52 -21.81 9.87 -12.94
N GLN A 53 -21.51 9.86 -11.63
CA GLN A 53 -21.62 11.05 -10.78
C GLN A 53 -20.39 11.97 -10.83
N LEU A 54 -19.22 11.43 -11.17
CA LEU A 54 -17.95 12.14 -11.11
C LEU A 54 -17.48 12.64 -12.46
N PHE A 55 -17.85 11.96 -13.55
CA PHE A 55 -17.40 12.26 -14.90
C PHE A 55 -18.61 12.53 -15.81
N SER A 56 -18.40 13.40 -16.81
CA SER A 56 -19.39 13.60 -17.87
C SER A 56 -19.44 12.39 -18.80
N ALA A 57 -20.57 12.16 -19.45
CA ALA A 57 -20.72 11.10 -20.45
C ALA A 57 -19.67 11.22 -21.57
N ASP A 58 -19.41 12.44 -22.04
CA ASP A 58 -18.38 12.72 -23.05
C ASP A 58 -16.96 12.33 -22.57
N PHE A 59 -16.66 12.53 -21.29
CA PHE A 59 -15.37 12.12 -20.72
C PHE A 59 -15.23 10.60 -20.65
N LEU A 60 -16.30 9.90 -20.24
CA LEU A 60 -16.32 8.43 -20.14
C LEU A 60 -16.27 7.77 -21.53
N ASP A 61 -16.93 8.34 -22.54
CA ASP A 61 -16.90 7.83 -23.92
C ASP A 61 -15.49 7.95 -24.54
N VAL A 62 -14.74 8.99 -24.20
CA VAL A 62 -13.38 9.23 -24.72
C VAL A 62 -12.32 8.45 -23.94
N SER A 63 -12.43 8.40 -22.61
CA SER A 63 -11.43 7.75 -21.76
C SER A 63 -11.66 6.24 -21.66
N GLY A 64 -12.92 5.79 -21.65
CA GLY A 64 -13.36 4.43 -21.32
C GLY A 64 -13.62 4.27 -19.82
N ASP A 65 -14.65 3.49 -19.47
CA ASP A 65 -14.95 3.15 -18.07
C ASP A 65 -13.71 2.51 -17.40
N LEU A 66 -13.37 2.98 -16.19
CA LEU A 66 -12.17 2.56 -15.47
C LEU A 66 -10.84 2.71 -16.23
N ALA A 67 -10.74 3.62 -17.21
CA ALA A 67 -9.47 3.91 -17.86
C ALA A 67 -8.40 4.34 -16.86
N GLY A 68 -7.31 3.57 -16.79
CA GLY A 68 -6.25 3.72 -15.78
C GLY A 68 -6.35 2.75 -14.59
N GLY A 69 -7.43 1.98 -14.48
CA GLY A 69 -7.63 0.98 -13.42
C GLY A 69 -7.81 1.57 -12.03
N PHE A 70 -7.70 0.72 -11.02
CA PHE A 70 -7.70 1.13 -9.61
C PHE A 70 -6.28 1.50 -9.18
N THR A 71 -6.04 2.80 -8.98
CA THR A 71 -4.70 3.38 -8.80
C THR A 71 -4.33 3.63 -7.34
N ASN A 72 -5.29 3.55 -6.42
CA ASN A 72 -5.03 3.77 -4.99
C ASN A 72 -4.42 2.52 -4.34
N GLY A 73 -3.09 2.42 -4.35
CA GLY A 73 -2.37 1.30 -3.75
C GLY A 73 -2.62 1.12 -2.24
N LEU A 74 -2.86 2.21 -1.50
CA LEU A 74 -3.16 2.16 -0.07
C LEU A 74 -4.46 1.40 0.20
N LEU A 75 -5.54 1.80 -0.48
CA LEU A 75 -6.83 1.11 -0.36
C LEU A 75 -6.81 -0.26 -1.02
N GLY A 76 -6.01 -0.43 -2.08
CA GLY A 76 -5.86 -1.70 -2.79
C GLY A 76 -5.49 -2.84 -1.84
N VAL A 77 -4.55 -2.63 -0.92
CA VAL A 77 -4.16 -3.63 0.09
C VAL A 77 -5.35 -4.10 0.93
N PHE A 78 -6.20 -3.18 1.38
CA PHE A 78 -7.39 -3.52 2.15
C PHE A 78 -8.48 -4.15 1.30
N CYS A 79 -8.63 -3.73 0.04
CA CYS A 79 -9.58 -4.33 -0.89
C CYS A 79 -9.20 -5.77 -1.24
N TRP A 80 -7.91 -6.06 -1.41
CA TRP A 80 -7.41 -7.38 -1.79
C TRP A 80 -7.37 -8.36 -0.63
N TYR A 81 -6.86 -7.93 0.53
CA TYR A 81 -6.55 -8.83 1.64
C TYR A 81 -7.43 -8.62 2.88
N GLY A 82 -8.29 -7.62 2.89
CA GLY A 82 -9.12 -7.26 4.04
C GLY A 82 -8.39 -6.40 5.08
N ILE A 83 -9.15 -5.89 6.05
CA ILE A 83 -8.67 -5.02 7.12
C ILE A 83 -7.62 -5.71 8.00
N PRO A 84 -7.83 -6.94 8.51
CA PRO A 84 -6.86 -7.56 9.41
C PRO A 84 -5.48 -7.76 8.75
N MET A 85 -5.46 -8.29 7.52
CA MET A 85 -4.21 -8.53 6.79
C MET A 85 -3.58 -7.22 6.32
N GLY A 86 -4.38 -6.26 5.86
CA GLY A 86 -3.88 -4.95 5.45
C GLY A 86 -3.21 -4.20 6.60
N LEU A 87 -3.82 -4.19 7.80
CA LEU A 87 -3.22 -3.61 8.99
C LEU A 87 -1.92 -4.31 9.36
N LEU A 88 -1.88 -5.64 9.30
CA LEU A 88 -0.68 -6.41 9.58
C LEU A 88 0.47 -6.03 8.63
N LEU A 89 0.19 -5.93 7.32
CA LEU A 89 1.15 -5.50 6.31
C LEU A 89 1.69 -4.10 6.61
N TYR A 90 0.83 -3.14 6.95
CA TYR A 90 1.27 -1.78 7.30
C TYR A 90 2.05 -1.71 8.61
N ILE A 91 1.72 -2.54 9.60
CA ILE A 91 2.51 -2.67 10.83
C ILE A 91 3.91 -3.20 10.50
N PHE A 92 4.02 -4.20 9.63
CA PHE A 92 5.31 -4.75 9.21
C PHE A 92 6.10 -3.76 8.34
N LEU A 93 5.42 -3.01 7.48
CA LEU A 93 6.01 -1.90 6.73
C LEU A 93 6.62 -0.86 7.68
N TYR A 94 5.89 -0.44 8.70
CA TYR A 94 6.39 0.48 9.71
C TYR A 94 7.58 -0.12 10.47
N LYS A 95 7.49 -1.39 10.86
CA LYS A 95 8.54 -2.10 11.59
C LYS A 95 9.65 -2.69 10.70
N ASN A 96 9.74 -2.30 9.43
CA ASN A 96 10.71 -2.85 8.49
C ASN A 96 12.14 -2.79 9.05
N ALA A 97 12.95 -3.80 8.73
CA ALA A 97 14.29 -3.92 9.27
C ALA A 97 15.34 -3.14 8.47
N LEU A 98 15.00 -2.67 7.26
CA LEU A 98 15.89 -1.91 6.40
C LEU A 98 16.11 -0.48 6.93
N VAL A 99 15.09 0.08 7.57
CA VAL A 99 15.14 1.40 8.21
C VAL A 99 15.30 1.22 9.73
N ASN A 100 16.53 0.89 10.13
CA ASN A 100 16.97 0.85 11.52
C ASN A 100 17.66 2.18 11.89
N GLY A 101 16.84 3.21 12.16
CA GLY A 101 17.31 4.52 12.61
C GLY A 101 16.54 5.01 13.84
N THR A 102 16.54 6.32 14.06
CA THR A 102 15.73 6.95 15.11
C THR A 102 14.22 6.71 14.86
N PRO A 103 13.37 6.80 15.90
CA PRO A 103 11.91 6.69 15.73
C PRO A 103 11.36 7.66 14.68
N TYR A 104 11.92 8.88 14.62
CA TYR A 104 11.56 9.89 13.63
C TYR A 104 11.88 9.45 12.20
N GLY A 105 13.07 8.90 11.95
CA GLY A 105 13.45 8.41 10.62
C GLY A 105 12.51 7.31 10.12
N ARG A 106 12.08 6.41 11.01
CA ARG A 106 11.12 5.36 10.69
C ARG A 106 9.74 5.90 10.35
N ILE A 107 9.23 6.87 11.14
CA ILE A 107 7.95 7.52 10.88
C ILE A 107 8.00 8.26 9.54
N THR A 108 9.03 9.06 9.28
CA THR A 108 9.19 9.80 8.03
C THR A 108 9.21 8.86 6.82
N PHE A 109 9.99 7.78 6.90
CA PHE A 109 10.05 6.77 5.83
C PHE A 109 8.67 6.12 5.59
N PHE A 110 7.99 5.72 6.66
CA PHE A 110 6.65 5.16 6.57
C PHE A 110 5.66 6.14 5.92
N LEU A 111 5.68 7.41 6.32
CA LEU A 111 4.80 8.44 5.74
C LEU A 111 5.09 8.66 4.26
N ILE A 112 6.35 8.68 3.83
CA ILE A 112 6.73 8.77 2.42
C ILE A 112 6.10 7.62 1.64
N LEU A 113 6.25 6.38 2.11
CA LEU A 113 5.66 5.22 1.43
C LEU A 113 4.13 5.28 1.39
N ILE A 114 3.47 5.69 2.48
CA ILE A 114 2.01 5.86 2.50
C ILE A 114 1.56 6.88 1.45
N LEU A 115 2.23 8.04 1.35
CA LEU A 115 1.92 9.06 0.36
C LEU A 115 2.14 8.56 -1.09
N THR A 116 3.20 7.76 -1.30
CA THR A 116 3.44 7.09 -2.58
C THR A 116 2.31 6.12 -2.91
N PHE A 117 1.85 5.29 -1.96
CA PHE A 117 0.78 4.32 -2.21
C PHE A 117 -0.60 4.93 -2.38
N VAL A 118 -0.84 6.11 -1.83
CA VAL A 118 -2.07 6.87 -2.14
C VAL A 118 -2.06 7.35 -3.59
N SER A 119 -0.88 7.62 -4.15
CA SER A 119 -0.73 8.20 -5.49
C SER A 119 -0.63 7.15 -6.59
N GLU A 120 -0.12 5.96 -6.28
CA GLU A 120 0.16 4.91 -7.27
C GLU A 120 -0.10 3.49 -6.73
N PRO A 121 -0.45 2.53 -7.61
CA PRO A 121 -0.70 1.14 -7.22
C PRO A 121 0.61 0.34 -7.02
N ILE A 122 1.66 0.95 -6.43
CA ILE A 122 2.96 0.31 -6.19
C ILE A 122 2.84 -0.84 -5.18
N THR A 123 1.77 -0.90 -4.39
CA THR A 123 1.50 -2.01 -3.47
C THR A 123 1.32 -3.36 -4.16
N PHE A 124 1.09 -3.36 -5.48
CA PHE A 124 1.05 -4.57 -6.31
C PHE A 124 2.44 -5.01 -6.85
N THR A 125 3.54 -4.46 -6.31
CA THR A 125 4.89 -4.75 -6.80
C THR A 125 5.75 -5.44 -5.75
N SER A 126 6.76 -6.19 -6.20
CA SER A 126 7.77 -6.78 -5.32
C SER A 126 8.48 -5.73 -4.46
N PHE A 127 8.60 -4.49 -4.96
CA PHE A 127 9.19 -3.38 -4.21
C PHE A 127 8.44 -3.11 -2.89
N PHE A 128 7.10 -3.12 -2.92
CA PHE A 128 6.31 -2.98 -1.71
C PHE A 128 6.59 -4.12 -0.72
N LEU A 129 6.63 -5.36 -1.20
CA LEU A 129 6.75 -6.56 -0.35
C LEU A 129 8.11 -6.69 0.34
N ILE A 130 9.19 -6.11 -0.22
CA ILE A 130 10.52 -6.12 0.40
C ILE A 130 10.49 -5.55 1.83
N PHE A 131 9.74 -4.48 2.07
CA PHE A 131 9.71 -3.82 3.38
C PHE A 131 9.00 -4.63 4.47
N PRO A 132 7.73 -5.05 4.33
CA PRO A 132 7.07 -5.86 5.34
C PRO A 132 7.75 -7.24 5.50
N LEU A 133 8.26 -7.85 4.42
CA LEU A 133 9.00 -9.12 4.53
C LEU A 133 10.35 -8.95 5.26
N SER A 134 11.03 -7.81 5.10
CA SER A 134 12.26 -7.54 5.84
C SER A 134 12.03 -7.57 7.36
N HIS A 135 10.83 -7.16 7.82
CA HIS A 135 10.50 -7.26 9.24
C HIS A 135 10.51 -8.72 9.71
N ILE A 136 9.95 -9.63 8.92
CA ILE A 136 9.86 -11.05 9.26
C ILE A 136 11.25 -11.69 9.21
N ILE A 137 11.96 -11.54 8.08
CA ILE A 137 13.23 -12.24 7.81
C ILE A 137 14.34 -11.79 8.78
N PHE A 138 14.48 -10.49 9.01
CA PHE A 138 15.58 -9.96 9.83
C PHE A 138 15.24 -9.85 11.33
N LYS A 139 14.02 -10.23 11.74
CA LYS A 139 13.67 -10.32 13.17
C LYS A 139 14.48 -11.44 13.85
N ASP A 140 14.66 -12.56 13.16
CA ASP A 140 15.40 -13.71 13.70
C ASP A 140 16.90 -13.44 13.80
N PHE A 141 17.49 -12.71 12.84
CA PHE A 141 18.90 -12.30 12.90
C PHE A 141 19.27 -11.48 14.14
N ARG A 142 18.35 -10.67 14.67
CA ARG A 142 18.59 -9.89 15.90
C ARG A 142 18.57 -10.74 17.16
N ILE A 143 17.79 -11.82 17.18
CA ILE A 143 17.70 -12.74 18.34
C ILE A 143 18.98 -13.59 18.43
N THR A 144 19.54 -14.00 17.30
CA THR A 144 20.76 -14.84 17.28
C THR A 144 22.00 -14.08 17.75
N GLN A 145 22.13 -12.79 17.41
CA GLN A 145 23.25 -11.94 17.85
C GLN A 145 23.24 -11.66 19.37
N ILE A 146 22.07 -11.59 19.99
CA ILE A 146 21.94 -11.41 21.45
C ILE A 146 22.28 -12.71 22.21
N LYS A 147 22.09 -13.87 21.56
CA LYS A 147 22.31 -15.19 22.18
C LYS A 147 23.72 -15.75 22.00
N SER A 148 24.62 -15.10 21.27
CA SER A 148 26.04 -15.47 21.28
C SER A 148 26.81 -14.55 22.23
N PRO A 149 26.98 -14.91 23.53
CA PRO A 149 28.09 -14.38 24.28
C PRO A 149 29.33 -14.95 23.62
N ILE A 150 29.99 -14.14 22.78
CA ILE A 150 31.37 -14.43 22.42
C ILE A 150 32.15 -14.30 23.73
N SER A 151 32.32 -15.42 24.41
CA SER A 151 33.25 -15.59 25.51
C SER A 151 34.64 -15.44 24.93
N ILE A 152 35.09 -14.19 24.76
CA ILE A 152 36.49 -13.89 24.52
C ILE A 152 37.20 -14.26 25.83
N ASN A 153 37.78 -15.46 25.82
CA ASN A 153 38.62 -16.00 26.86
C ASN A 153 39.76 -15.00 27.10
N LYS A 154 39.64 -14.18 28.16
CA LYS A 154 40.77 -13.43 28.73
C LYS A 154 41.64 -14.42 29.50
N TYR A 155 42.40 -15.24 28.80
CA TYR A 155 43.51 -15.98 29.39
C TYR A 155 44.77 -15.78 28.56
N ASN A 156 45.80 -15.31 29.26
CA ASN A 156 47.22 -15.40 28.92
C ASN A 156 47.78 -14.41 27.89
N LEU A 157 48.00 -13.17 28.34
CA LEU A 157 49.16 -12.37 27.95
C LEU A 157 49.71 -11.72 29.21
N ASN A 158 50.40 -12.52 30.03
CA ASN A 158 51.36 -12.11 31.07
C ASN A 158 52.08 -13.39 31.54
N GLN A 159 52.95 -13.91 30.68
CA GLN A 159 54.11 -14.72 31.04
C GLN A 159 55.27 -14.29 30.14
#